data_AF-A0A928NHM8-F1
#
_entry.id   AF-A0A928NHM8-F1
#
_cell.length_a   1.000
_cell.length_b   1.000
_cell.length_c   1.000
_cell.angle_alpha   90.00
_cell.angle_beta   90.00
_cell.angle_gamma   90.00
#
_symmetry.space_group_name_H-M   'P 1'
#
loop_
_entity.id
_entity.type
_entity.pdbx_description
1 polymer ?
#
loop_
_entity_poly.entity_id
_entity_poly.type
_entity_poly.pdbx_seq_one_letter_code
_entity_poly.pdbx_strand_id
1 'polypeptide(L)'
;MYMAENDLELLNPVYREIADSLGIDTAMAIYRLFKGQQICFPVRLYSPDSMRELICREFDGTNARMLATKYNYSEKTVRRIIKNITKK
;
A
#
# COMPACT_ATOMS: atom_id res chain seq x y z
N MET A 1 -11.16 20.93 -25.50
CA MET A 1 -10.11 19.93 -25.24
C MET A 1 -10.79 18.62 -24.81
N TYR A 2 -11.47 17.96 -25.75
CA TYR A 2 -12.34 16.78 -25.53
C TYR A 2 -12.12 15.76 -26.68
N MET A 3 -10.87 15.38 -26.96
CA MET A 3 -10.58 14.55 -28.15
C MET A 3 -9.63 13.36 -27.90
N ALA A 4 -9.55 12.84 -26.69
CA ALA A 4 -8.69 11.68 -26.41
C ALA A 4 -9.26 10.83 -25.27
N GLU A 5 -10.54 10.52 -25.32
CA GLU A 5 -11.20 9.94 -24.14
C GLU A 5 -10.82 8.49 -23.87
N ASN A 6 -10.22 7.73 -24.80
CA ASN A 6 -9.81 6.33 -24.53
C ASN A 6 -8.64 5.81 -25.38
N ASP A 7 -7.86 6.66 -26.04
CA ASP A 7 -6.66 6.18 -26.75
C ASP A 7 -5.51 5.96 -25.75
N LEU A 8 -5.55 4.80 -25.10
CA LEU A 8 -4.51 4.26 -24.22
C LEU A 8 -3.12 4.30 -24.90
N GLU A 9 -3.11 4.19 -26.22
CA GLU A 9 -1.91 4.27 -27.06
C GLU A 9 -1.19 5.63 -27.00
N LEU A 10 -1.88 6.70 -26.61
CA LEU A 10 -1.28 8.03 -26.46
C LEU A 10 -0.71 8.27 -25.07
N LEU A 11 -1.00 7.38 -24.11
CA LEU A 11 -0.46 7.49 -22.75
C LEU A 11 1.01 7.08 -22.73
N ASN A 12 1.77 7.72 -21.85
CA ASN A 12 3.10 7.24 -21.50
C ASN A 12 3.00 5.79 -20.98
N PRO A 13 3.97 4.91 -21.29
CA PRO A 13 3.90 3.49 -20.95
C PRO A 13 3.47 3.17 -19.51
N VAL A 14 3.95 3.94 -18.53
CA VAL A 14 3.58 3.74 -17.11
C VAL A 14 2.09 3.99 -16.87
N TYR A 15 1.53 5.05 -17.43
CA TYR A 15 0.10 5.35 -17.28
C TYR A 15 -0.77 4.42 -18.12
N ARG A 16 -0.26 3.91 -19.25
CA ARG A 16 -0.93 2.87 -20.04
C ARG A 16 -1.05 1.57 -19.24
N GLU A 17 0.05 1.10 -18.65
CA GLU A 17 0.04 -0.12 -17.83
C GLU A 17 -0.92 0.00 -16.62
N ILE A 18 -0.95 1.17 -15.97
CA ILE A 18 -1.91 1.47 -14.91
C ILE A 18 -3.34 1.49 -15.47
N ALA A 19 -3.58 2.11 -16.61
CA ALA A 19 -4.92 2.20 -17.20
C ALA A 19 -5.44 0.83 -17.67
N ASP A 20 -4.58 -0.01 -18.26
CA ASP A 20 -4.92 -1.36 -18.68
C ASP A 20 -5.22 -2.27 -17.48
N SER A 21 -4.47 -2.10 -16.38
CA SER A 21 -4.61 -2.95 -15.19
C SER A 21 -5.71 -2.47 -14.23
N LEU A 22 -5.90 -1.16 -14.08
CA LEU A 22 -6.71 -0.53 -13.02
C LEU A 22 -7.75 0.49 -13.56
N GLY A 23 -7.83 0.68 -14.88
CA GLY A 23 -8.74 1.62 -15.53
C GLY A 23 -8.17 3.03 -15.71
N ILE A 24 -8.66 3.71 -16.76
CA ILE A 24 -8.20 5.05 -17.16
C ILE A 24 -8.41 6.10 -16.07
N ASP A 25 -9.50 6.00 -15.30
CA ASP A 25 -9.80 6.93 -14.20
C ASP A 25 -8.72 6.90 -13.11
N THR A 26 -8.22 5.70 -12.79
CA THR A 26 -7.14 5.50 -11.81
C THR A 26 -5.84 6.12 -12.31
N ALA A 27 -5.48 5.88 -13.57
CA ALA A 27 -4.30 6.47 -14.19
C ALA A 27 -4.37 8.01 -14.18
N MET A 28 -5.54 8.57 -14.49
CA MET A 28 -5.76 10.01 -14.47
C MET A 28 -5.70 10.61 -13.06
N ALA A 29 -6.21 9.91 -12.05
CA ALA A 29 -6.11 10.33 -10.65
C ALA A 29 -4.64 10.39 -10.19
N ILE A 30 -3.85 9.34 -10.49
CA ILE A 30 -2.41 9.28 -10.16
C ILE A 30 -1.67 10.42 -10.88
N TYR A 31 -1.92 10.64 -12.17
CA TYR A 31 -1.33 11.75 -12.91
C TYR A 31 -1.64 13.10 -12.27
N ARG A 32 -2.90 13.34 -11.89
CA ARG A 32 -3.29 14.61 -11.24
C ARG A 32 -2.60 14.83 -9.90
N LEU A 33 -2.41 13.77 -9.11
CA LEU A 33 -1.77 13.85 -7.79
C LEU A 33 -0.26 14.04 -7.86
N PHE A 34 0.40 13.40 -8.83
CA PHE A 34 1.85 13.22 -8.80
C PHE A 34 2.61 13.79 -10.00
N LYS A 35 1.93 14.36 -11.00
CA LYS A 35 2.62 14.95 -12.16
C LYS A 35 3.71 15.94 -11.75
N GLY A 36 4.87 15.82 -12.39
CA GLY A 36 6.05 16.65 -12.11
C GLY A 36 6.93 16.16 -10.95
N GLN A 37 6.53 15.11 -10.22
CA GLN A 37 7.31 14.50 -9.15
C GLN A 37 7.92 13.18 -9.60
N GLN A 38 9.12 12.84 -9.10
CA GLN A 38 9.69 11.49 -9.20
C GLN A 38 9.34 10.72 -7.92
N ILE A 39 8.58 9.64 -8.07
CA ILE A 39 8.12 8.82 -6.94
C ILE A 39 8.75 7.44 -7.02
N CYS A 40 9.40 7.03 -5.94
CA CYS A 40 9.86 5.66 -5.76
C CYS A 40 8.90 4.96 -4.79
N PHE A 41 8.10 4.02 -5.31
CA PHE A 41 7.18 3.26 -4.44
C PHE A 41 7.98 2.38 -3.48
N PRO A 42 7.75 2.49 -2.16
CA PRO A 42 8.41 1.63 -1.21
C PRO A 42 7.94 0.18 -1.39
N VAL A 43 8.87 -0.77 -1.20
CA VAL A 43 8.56 -2.22 -1.24
C VAL A 43 7.50 -2.61 -0.20
N ARG A 44 7.43 -1.87 0.91
CA ARG A 44 6.41 -2.07 1.95
C ARG A 44 5.24 -1.15 1.70
N LEU A 45 4.08 -1.73 1.42
CA LEU A 45 2.82 -1.00 1.24
C LEU A 45 2.39 -0.25 2.51
N TYR A 46 2.55 -0.88 3.67
CA TYR A 46 2.16 -0.29 4.96
C TYR A 46 3.37 0.24 5.72
N SER A 47 3.19 1.39 6.37
CA SER A 47 4.22 1.96 7.24
C SER A 47 4.45 1.05 8.46
N PRO A 48 5.71 0.86 8.91
CA PRO A 48 5.98 0.04 10.09
C PRO A 48 5.30 0.58 11.37
N ASP A 49 5.14 1.89 11.48
CA ASP A 49 4.52 2.52 12.65
C ASP A 49 3.01 2.29 12.68
N SER A 50 2.31 2.54 11.57
CA SER A 50 0.86 2.30 11.47
C SER A 50 0.51 0.82 11.65
N MET A 51 1.37 -0.08 11.17
CA MET A 51 1.18 -1.52 11.38
C MET A 51 1.35 -1.93 12.83
N ARG A 52 2.26 -1.29 13.59
CA ARG A 52 2.42 -1.57 15.02
C ARG A 52 1.18 -1.18 15.81
N GLU A 53 0.64 0.00 15.54
CA GLU A 53 -0.60 0.48 16.18
C GLU A 53 -1.77 -0.44 15.86
N LEU A 54 -1.92 -0.83 14.59
CA LEU A 54 -3.00 -1.70 14.16
C LEU A 54 -2.91 -3.10 14.78
N ILE A 55 -1.72 -3.70 14.79
CA ILE A 55 -1.47 -5.00 15.44
C ILE A 55 -1.82 -4.94 16.92
N CYS A 56 -1.46 -3.86 17.62
CA CYS A 56 -1.80 -3.72 19.04
C CYS A 56 -3.28 -3.52 19.29
N ARG A 57 -3.97 -2.76 18.43
CA ARG A 57 -5.41 -2.57 18.55
C ARG A 57 -6.18 -3.87 18.33
N GLU A 58 -5.70 -4.71 17.43
CA GLU A 58 -6.36 -5.99 17.11
C GLU A 58 -5.87 -7.16 17.97
N PHE A 59 -4.80 -7.02 18.76
CA PHE A 59 -4.26 -8.11 19.54
C PHE A 59 -5.12 -8.42 20.78
N ASP A 60 -5.62 -9.65 20.86
CA ASP A 60 -6.50 -10.13 21.95
C ASP A 60 -5.77 -11.00 23.00
N GLY A 61 -4.46 -11.17 22.87
CA GLY A 61 -3.65 -12.05 23.73
C GLY A 61 -3.32 -13.41 23.12
N THR A 62 -4.11 -13.89 22.16
CA THR A 62 -3.99 -15.24 21.58
C THR A 62 -3.80 -15.24 20.06
N ASN A 63 -4.23 -14.17 19.39
CA ASN A 63 -4.33 -14.10 17.93
C ASN A 63 -3.04 -13.69 17.19
N ALA A 64 -1.86 -13.74 17.82
CA ALA A 64 -0.59 -13.33 17.19
C ALA A 64 -0.30 -14.04 15.85
N ARG A 65 -0.66 -15.33 15.76
CA ARG A 65 -0.49 -16.13 14.53
C ARG A 65 -1.44 -15.67 13.41
N MET A 66 -2.69 -15.33 13.76
CA MET A 66 -3.66 -14.81 12.78
C MET A 66 -3.23 -13.44 12.25
N LEU A 67 -2.76 -12.54 13.12
CA LEU A 67 -2.25 -11.23 12.73
C LEU A 67 -1.01 -11.36 11.84
N ALA A 68 -0.14 -12.34 12.10
CA ALA A 68 1.02 -12.62 11.25
C ALA A 68 0.60 -12.98 9.82
N THR A 69 -0.38 -13.87 9.66
CA THR A 69 -0.92 -14.22 8.34
C THR A 69 -1.66 -13.05 7.68
N LYS A 70 -2.50 -12.32 8.42
CA LYS A 70 -3.30 -11.19 7.92
C LYS A 70 -2.41 -10.07 7.36
N TYR A 71 -1.30 -9.79 8.01
CA TYR A 71 -0.39 -8.69 7.66
C TYR A 71 0.87 -9.14 6.92
N ASN A 72 0.92 -10.42 6.52
CA ASN A 72 2.05 -11.01 5.82
C ASN A 72 3.39 -10.81 6.57
N TYR A 73 3.37 -10.93 7.90
CA TYR A 73 4.55 -10.88 8.75
C TYR A 73 4.89 -12.26 9.29
N SER A 74 6.15 -12.45 9.68
CA SER A 74 6.49 -13.60 10.52
C SER A 74 5.87 -13.44 11.91
N GLU A 75 5.45 -14.54 12.51
CA GLU A 75 4.95 -14.54 13.89
C GLU A 75 5.98 -13.99 14.88
N LYS A 76 7.28 -14.21 14.62
CA LYS A 76 8.39 -13.60 15.37
C LYS A 76 8.34 -12.07 15.34
N THR A 77 8.07 -11.47 14.19
CA THR A 77 7.95 -10.01 14.05
C THR A 77 6.77 -9.49 14.84
N VAL A 78 5.61 -10.14 14.74
CA VAL A 78 4.39 -9.75 15.46
C VAL A 78 4.59 -9.84 16.97
N ARG A 79 5.14 -10.95 17.47
CA ARG A 79 5.47 -11.10 18.91
C ARG A 79 6.48 -10.07 19.40
N ARG A 80 7.46 -9.70 18.56
CA ARG A 80 8.43 -8.63 18.88
C ARG A 80 7.74 -7.26 18.98
N ILE A 81 6.82 -6.95 18.06
CA ILE A 81 6.03 -5.72 18.08
C ILE A 81 5.24 -5.63 19.38
N ILE A 82 4.49 -6.68 19.72
CA ILE A 82 3.69 -6.76 20.95
C ILE A 82 4.58 -6.55 22.18
N LYS A 83 5.71 -7.28 22.28
CA LYS A 83 6.63 -7.21 23.43
C LYS A 83 7.29 -5.84 23.60
N ASN A 84 7.62 -5.16 22.51
CA ASN A 84 8.23 -3.83 22.56
C ASN A 84 7.25 -2.78 23.13
N ILE A 85 5.94 -3.02 23.00
CA ILE A 85 4.91 -2.10 23.46
C ILE A 85 4.58 -2.35 24.94
N THR A 86 4.62 -3.60 25.41
CA THR A 86 4.44 -3.94 26.84
C THR A 86 5.60 -3.48 27.74
N LYS A 87 6.74 -3.11 27.14
CA LYS A 87 7.94 -2.63 27.85
C LYS A 87 8.02 -1.11 27.98
N LYS A 88 6.99 -0.39 27.52
CA LYS A 88 6.87 1.05 27.68
C LYS A 88 6.07 1.35 28.94
#